data_AF-A0A4W5KXU4-F1
#
_entry.id   AF-A0A4W5KXU4-F1
#
_cell.length_a   1.000
_cell.length_b   1.000
_cell.length_c   1.000
_cell.angle_alpha   90.00
_cell.angle_beta   90.00
_cell.angle_gamma   90.00
#
_symmetry.space_group_name_H-M   'P 1'
#
loop_
_entity.id
_entity.type
_entity.pdbx_description
1 polymer ?
#
loop_
_entity_poly.entity_id
_entity_poly.type
_entity_poly.pdbx_seq_one_letter_code
_entity_poly.pdbx_strand_id
1 'polypeptide(L)'
;MTLGISILYRKPNGTNPGVFSFLNPLTPDIWMYVLLACTGVSCVLFVIARFTPYEWYNPHPCNPSSELLENNFTLLNSFWFGVGALMQQGI
;
A
#
# COMPACT_ATOMS: atom_id res chain seq x y z
N MET A 1 -45.25 -46.93 14.59
CA MET A 1 -44.50 -45.77 15.15
C MET A 1 -43.07 -45.86 14.66
N THR A 2 -42.64 -44.94 13.80
CA THR A 2 -41.32 -44.94 13.16
C THR A 2 -40.45 -43.87 13.80
N LEU A 3 -39.62 -44.27 14.76
CA LEU A 3 -38.65 -43.37 15.39
C LEU A 3 -37.36 -43.39 14.57
N GLY A 4 -36.96 -42.23 14.07
CA GLY A 4 -35.71 -42.01 13.33
C GLY A 4 -34.60 -41.45 14.24
N ILE A 5 -33.35 -41.78 13.92
CA ILE A 5 -32.17 -41.34 14.67
C ILE A 5 -31.94 -39.84 14.44
N SER A 6 -31.85 -39.06 15.52
CA SER A 6 -31.54 -37.62 15.46
C SER A 6 -30.24 -37.31 16.19
N ILE A 7 -29.40 -36.45 15.60
CA ILE A 7 -28.15 -35.99 16.22
C ILE A 7 -28.43 -34.72 17.03
N LEU A 8 -28.23 -34.81 18.34
CA LEU A 8 -28.20 -33.65 19.22
C LEU A 8 -26.79 -33.05 19.19
N TYR A 9 -26.68 -31.76 18.86
CA TYR A 9 -25.40 -31.05 18.85
C TYR A 9 -25.49 -29.75 19.64
N ARG A 10 -24.46 -29.46 20.44
CA ARG A 10 -24.35 -28.22 21.20
C ARG A 10 -23.91 -27.10 20.27
N LYS A 11 -24.68 -26.01 20.21
CA LYS A 11 -24.31 -24.81 19.45
C LYS A 11 -22.91 -24.35 19.88
N PRO A 12 -21.93 -24.29 18.97
CA PRO A 12 -20.60 -23.78 19.30
C PRO A 12 -20.75 -22.31 19.67
N ASN A 13 -20.01 -21.88 20.68
CA ASN A 13 -19.90 -20.46 20.97
C ASN A 13 -19.32 -19.79 19.73
N GLY A 14 -20.07 -18.83 19.16
CA GLY A 14 -19.63 -18.09 17.99
C GLY A 14 -18.27 -17.47 18.28
N THR A 15 -17.32 -17.64 17.36
CA THR A 15 -16.03 -16.97 17.46
C THR A 15 -16.30 -15.48 17.26
N ASN A 16 -16.06 -14.67 18.30
CA ASN A 16 -16.15 -13.23 18.15
C ASN A 16 -15.08 -12.81 17.13
N PRO A 17 -15.43 -12.05 16.08
CA PRO A 17 -14.43 -11.54 15.16
C PRO A 17 -13.42 -10.71 15.95
N GLY A 18 -12.15 -11.06 15.84
CA GLY A 18 -11.07 -10.28 16.45
C GLY A 18 -11.04 -8.85 15.88
N VAL A 19 -10.39 -7.93 16.59
CA VAL A 19 -10.27 -6.52 16.15
C VAL A 19 -9.65 -6.34 14.76
N PHE A 20 -8.87 -7.32 14.29
CA PHE A 20 -8.27 -7.36 12.95
C PHE A 20 -9.08 -8.14 11.91
N SER A 21 -10.36 -8.41 12.18
CA SER A 21 -11.22 -9.18 11.26
C SER A 21 -11.41 -8.50 9.90
N PHE A 22 -11.09 -7.20 9.77
CA PHE A 22 -11.08 -6.49 8.50
C PHE A 22 -9.95 -6.94 7.55
N LEU A 23 -8.88 -7.56 8.08
CA LEU A 23 -7.77 -8.10 7.27
C LEU A 23 -8.03 -9.54 6.79
N ASN A 24 -8.97 -10.26 7.43
CA ASN A 24 -9.34 -11.63 7.10
C ASN A 24 -9.76 -11.93 5.65
N PRO A 25 -10.32 -11.01 4.83
CA PRO A 25 -10.60 -11.33 3.43
C PRO A 25 -9.35 -11.64 2.61
N LEU A 26 -8.15 -11.25 3.07
CA LEU A 26 -6.87 -11.54 2.43
C LEU A 26 -5.95 -12.31 3.39
N THR A 27 -5.26 -13.33 2.88
CA THR A 27 -4.24 -14.06 3.64
C THR A 27 -3.10 -13.11 4.05
N PRO A 28 -2.51 -13.26 5.26
CA PRO A 28 -1.37 -12.43 5.71
C PRO A 28 -0.18 -12.42 4.72
N ASP A 29 0.05 -13.52 3.99
CA ASP A 29 1.09 -13.59 2.95
C ASP A 29 0.87 -12.55 1.84
N ILE A 30 -0.39 -12.32 1.45
CA ILE A 30 -0.73 -11.37 0.40
C ILE A 30 -0.48 -9.93 0.88
N TRP A 31 -0.74 -9.63 2.15
CA TRP A 31 -0.40 -8.34 2.74
C TRP A 31 1.11 -8.07 2.73
N MET A 32 1.92 -9.10 3.00
CA MET A 32 3.39 -9.02 2.84
C MET A 32 3.78 -8.71 1.40
N TYR A 33 3.19 -9.40 0.41
CA TYR A 33 3.46 -9.13 -1.01
C TYR A 33 3.04 -7.72 -1.43
N VAL A 34 1.93 -7.20 -0.91
CA VAL A 34 1.48 -5.82 -1.16
C VAL A 34 2.49 -4.80 -0.62
N LEU A 35 2.96 -4.97 0.61
CA LEU A 35 3.99 -4.09 1.19
C LEU A 35 5.31 -4.14 0.40
N LEU A 36 5.73 -5.33 -0.01
CA LEU A 36 6.93 -5.52 -0.82
C LEU A 36 6.78 -4.85 -2.20
N ALA A 37 5.62 -5.01 -2.85
CA ALA A 37 5.34 -4.40 -4.14
C ALA A 37 5.31 -2.87 -4.05
N CYS A 38 4.62 -2.28 -3.05
CA CYS A 38 4.63 -0.83 -2.83
C CYS A 38 6.05 -0.29 -2.62
N THR A 39 6.87 -0.99 -1.83
CA THR A 39 8.26 -0.60 -1.59
C THR A 39 9.09 -0.71 -2.87
N GLY A 40 8.94 -1.79 -3.64
CA GLY A 40 9.63 -1.99 -4.91
C GLY A 40 9.29 -0.94 -5.96
N VAL A 41 8.00 -0.62 -6.14
CA VAL A 41 7.53 0.45 -7.05
C VAL A 41 8.12 1.80 -6.64
N SER A 42 8.13 2.10 -5.34
CA SER A 42 8.72 3.35 -4.81
C SER A 42 10.22 3.46 -5.09
N CYS A 43 10.96 2.36 -4.92
CA CYS A 43 12.38 2.30 -5.26
C CYS A 43 12.62 2.49 -6.76
N VAL A 44 11.82 1.85 -7.62
CA VAL A 44 11.94 2.00 -9.07
C VAL A 44 11.66 3.44 -9.50
N LEU A 45 10.60 4.07 -8.96
CA LEU A 45 10.29 5.47 -9.23
C LEU A 45 11.41 6.41 -8.76
N PHE A 46 11.95 6.20 -7.56
CA PHE A 46 13.08 6.98 -7.05
C PHE A 46 14.32 6.89 -7.95
N VAL A 47 14.63 5.70 -8.44
CA VAL A 47 15.78 5.47 -9.33
C VAL A 47 15.55 6.15 -10.68
N ILE A 48 14.37 5.99 -11.30
CA ILE A 48 14.03 6.62 -12.58
C ILE A 48 14.06 8.15 -12.47
N ALA A 49 13.50 8.71 -11.41
CA ALA A 49 13.46 10.15 -11.19
C ALA A 49 14.87 10.76 -11.06
N ARG A 50 15.83 10.04 -10.48
CA ARG A 50 17.23 10.48 -10.42
C ARG A 50 17.97 10.40 -11.75
N PHE A 51 17.69 9.38 -12.56
CA PHE A 51 18.30 9.23 -13.89
C PHE A 51 17.71 10.17 -14.93
N THR A 52 16.47 10.61 -14.75
CA THR A 52 15.77 11.45 -15.72
C THR A 52 16.10 12.93 -15.48
N PRO A 53 16.85 13.61 -16.36
CA PRO A 53 17.22 15.03 -16.17
C PRO A 53 16.01 15.98 -16.23
N TYR A 54 14.88 15.53 -16.78
CA TYR A 54 13.64 16.32 -16.90
C TYR A 54 12.85 16.45 -15.59
N GLU A 55 13.09 15.58 -14.60
CA GLU A 55 12.39 15.59 -13.30
C GLU A 55 13.00 16.58 -12.31
N TRP A 56 14.05 17.29 -12.72
CA TRP A 56 14.73 18.25 -11.88
C TRP A 56 14.20 19.65 -12.16
N TYR A 57 13.52 20.22 -11.17
CA TYR A 57 12.89 21.53 -11.27
C TYR A 57 13.69 22.56 -10.48
N ASN A 58 13.75 23.77 -11.01
CA ASN A 58 14.29 24.91 -10.29
C ASN A 58 13.21 25.47 -9.35
N PRO A 59 13.38 25.43 -8.01
CA PRO A 59 12.40 25.93 -7.06
C PRO A 59 12.20 27.45 -7.15
N HIS A 60 13.13 28.19 -7.76
CA HIS A 60 13.06 29.63 -7.95
C HIS A 60 13.10 30.03 -9.43
N PRO A 61 11.95 30.08 -10.12
CA PRO A 61 11.88 30.44 -11.54
C PRO A 61 12.38 31.86 -11.85
N CYS A 62 12.52 32.72 -10.83
CA CYS A 62 13.03 34.08 -10.94
C CYS A 62 14.57 34.18 -10.95
N ASN A 63 15.30 33.10 -10.67
CA ASN A 63 16.76 33.05 -10.75
C ASN A 63 17.20 31.92 -11.71
N PRO A 64 17.56 32.23 -12.96
CA PRO A 64 17.95 31.24 -13.96
C PRO A 64 19.31 30.57 -13.68
N SER A 65 20.04 31.04 -12.66
CA SER A 65 21.37 30.57 -12.25
C SER A 65 21.39 29.93 -10.86
N SER A 66 20.26 29.37 -10.40
CA SER A 66 20.27 28.55 -9.18
C SER A 66 20.87 27.18 -9.46
N GLU A 67 21.92 26.82 -8.71
CA GLU A 67 22.56 25.50 -8.77
C GLU A 67 21.74 24.42 -8.03
N LEU A 68 20.68 24.82 -7.33
CA LEU A 68 19.81 23.93 -6.55
C LEU A 68 18.65 23.45 -7.42
N LEU A 69 18.79 22.23 -7.93
CA LEU A 69 17.76 21.51 -8.67
C LEU A 69 17.05 20.54 -7.70
N GLU A 70 15.73 20.65 -7.58
CA GLU A 70 14.93 19.81 -6.69
C GLU A 70 14.21 18.70 -7.47
N ASN A 71 14.10 17.54 -6.85
CA ASN A 71 13.34 16.41 -7.38
C ASN A 71 12.17 16.13 -6.43
N ASN A 72 10.95 16.14 -6.96
CA ASN A 72 9.74 15.96 -6.17
C ASN A 72 9.54 14.49 -5.73
N PHE A 73 10.18 13.54 -6.42
CA PHE A 73 10.21 12.11 -6.07
C PHE A 73 11.38 11.79 -5.13
N THR A 74 11.25 12.23 -3.87
CA THR A 74 12.07 11.66 -2.78
C THR A 74 11.58 10.24 -2.44
N LEU A 75 12.40 9.41 -1.78
CA LEU A 75 12.01 8.05 -1.36
C LEU A 75 10.70 8.04 -0.56
N LEU A 76 10.53 9.01 0.34
CA LEU A 76 9.34 9.15 1.19
C LEU A 76 8.11 9.57 0.36
N ASN A 77 8.26 10.52 -0.58
CA ASN A 77 7.18 10.93 -1.47
C ASN A 77 6.78 9.82 -2.44
N SER A 78 7.74 9.08 -2.97
CA SER A 78 7.48 7.94 -3.86
C SER A 78 6.72 6.84 -3.13
N PHE A 79 7.06 6.60 -1.86
CA PHE A 79 6.33 5.68 -1.00
C PHE A 79 4.90 6.14 -0.73
N TRP A 80 4.73 7.42 -0.38
CA TRP A 80 3.41 7.99 -0.15
C TRP A 80 2.53 7.98 -1.40
N PHE A 81 3.11 8.25 -2.57
CA PHE A 81 2.47 8.13 -3.87
C PHE A 81 2.01 6.68 -4.15
N GLY A 82 2.87 5.69 -3.89
CA GLY A 82 2.50 4.28 -4.04
C GLY A 82 1.34 3.86 -3.13
N VAL A 83 1.32 4.34 -1.89
CA VAL A 83 0.23 4.10 -0.94
C VAL A 83 -1.07 4.78 -1.38
N GLY A 84 -1.01 6.05 -1.80
CA GLY A 84 -2.17 6.80 -2.31
C GLY A 84 -2.79 6.13 -3.54
N ALA A 85 -1.95 5.71 -4.49
CA ALA A 85 -2.40 4.98 -5.68
C ALA A 85 -3.11 3.67 -5.34
N LEU A 86 -2.61 2.91 -4.35
CA LEU A 86 -3.24 1.67 -3.90
C LEU A 86 -4.60 1.90 -3.25
N MET A 87 -4.74 2.99 -2.49
CA MET A 87 -5.99 3.38 -1.85
C MET A 87 -6.98 4.06 -2.80
N GLN A 88 -6.63 4.22 -4.08
CA GLN A 88 -7.37 5.02 -5.07
C GLN A 88 -7.63 6.46 -4.59
N GLN A 89 -6.75 6.97 -3.71
CA GLN A 89 -6.78 8.34 -3.24
C GLN A 89 -5.71 9.11 -4.01
N GLY A 90 -6.16 9.99 -4.91
CA GLY A 90 -5.26 10.90 -5.64
C GLY A 90 -4.54 11.84 -4.68
N ILE A 91 -3.32 12.22 -5.05
CA ILE A 91 -2.45 13.17 -4.36
C ILE A 91 -2.24 14.39 -5.23
#